data_AF-A0A317ZJ88-F1
#
_entry.id   AF-A0A317ZJ88-F1
#
_cell.length_a   1.000
_cell.length_b   1.000
_cell.length_c   1.000
_cell.angle_alpha   90.00
_cell.angle_beta   90.00
_cell.angle_gamma   90.00
#
_symmetry.space_group_name_H-M   'P 1'
#
loop_
_entity.id
_entity.type
_entity.pdbx_description
1 polymer ?
#
loop_
_entity_poly.entity_id
_entity_poly.type
_entity_poly.pdbx_seq_one_letter_code
_entity_poly.pdbx_strand_id
1 'polypeptide(L)'
;MLAPERQQQILTLLEERGTVRTIDLAEEFQVTDETIRRDLQILADNGQLTRIHGGASNLNGRPKLQSFTERRSIHVEKKRAIARTAIEFIQPGLTYAFDSSTTVFELVCSLPDLPFRVVTNAYAVIDQLIAHEQTELISTGGRYHPKTQTFVGGDSYHSLRRHNINCAFVSSVGLDPVQGAAEGFEEQAVFKENLVQMSEEVILLIDSTKLMQRSEYFFAGINQLSRIITDNEADPEVIRKLISSGCSVTVAG
;
A
#
# COMPACT_ATOMS: atom_id res chain seq x y z
N MET A 1 -15.84 18.90 19.78
CA MET A 1 -15.79 17.47 20.13
C MET A 1 -15.52 17.29 21.63
N LEU A 2 -16.20 16.34 22.29
CA LEU A 2 -15.98 16.05 23.72
C LEU A 2 -14.65 15.31 23.94
N ALA A 3 -14.07 15.43 25.14
CA ALA A 3 -12.76 14.82 25.43
C ALA A 3 -12.73 13.28 25.29
N PRO A 4 -13.71 12.51 25.80
CA PRO A 4 -13.68 11.04 25.65
C PRO A 4 -13.80 10.60 24.18
N GLU A 5 -14.62 11.30 23.39
CA GLU A 5 -14.78 11.03 21.96
C GLU A 5 -13.47 11.29 21.20
N ARG A 6 -12.81 12.43 21.49
CA ARG A 6 -11.49 12.76 20.94
C ARG A 6 -10.44 11.74 21.33
N GLN A 7 -10.40 11.33 22.60
CA GLN A 7 -9.46 10.33 23.09
C GLN A 7 -9.63 8.99 22.38
N GLN A 8 -10.88 8.56 22.16
CA GLN A 8 -11.15 7.36 21.39
C GLN A 8 -10.69 7.49 19.93
N GLN A 9 -10.94 8.63 19.29
CA GLN A 9 -10.44 8.89 17.93
C GLN A 9 -8.91 8.92 17.88
N ILE A 10 -8.24 9.52 18.87
CA ILE A 10 -6.77 9.48 18.99
C ILE A 10 -6.27 8.03 19.04
N LEU A 11 -6.88 7.17 19.86
CA LEU A 11 -6.49 5.76 19.93
C LEU A 11 -6.71 5.04 18.60
N THR A 12 -7.82 5.31 17.90
CA THR A 12 -8.06 4.78 16.56
C THR A 12 -6.96 5.22 15.58
N LEU A 13 -6.64 6.52 15.54
CA LEU A 13 -5.57 7.05 14.70
C LEU A 13 -4.20 6.45 15.07
N LEU A 14 -3.97 6.18 16.36
CA LEU A 14 -2.74 5.59 16.87
C LEU A 14 -2.62 4.09 16.52
N GLU A 15 -3.74 3.37 16.52
CA GLU A 15 -3.80 2.01 15.98
C GLU A 15 -3.49 2.02 14.48
N GLU A 16 -4.06 2.95 13.72
CA GLU A 16 -3.90 3.03 12.26
C GLU A 16 -2.52 3.49 11.82
N ARG A 17 -1.96 4.53 12.46
CA ARG A 17 -0.72 5.20 12.06
C ARG A 17 0.50 4.71 12.83
N GLY A 18 0.30 3.95 13.91
CA GLY A 18 1.37 3.52 14.84
C GLY A 18 1.88 4.66 15.74
N THR A 19 2.05 5.85 15.16
CA THR A 19 2.43 7.09 15.85
C THR A 19 1.58 8.27 15.39
N VAL A 20 1.44 9.26 16.26
CA VAL A 20 0.73 10.52 16.00
C VAL A 20 1.52 11.68 16.55
N ARG A 21 1.51 12.83 15.85
CA ARG A 21 2.12 14.07 16.34
C ARG A 21 1.07 14.97 16.96
N THR A 22 1.43 15.66 18.04
CA THR A 22 0.54 16.59 18.74
C THR A 22 0.00 17.67 17.80
N ILE A 23 0.87 18.24 16.96
CA ILE A 23 0.53 19.33 16.03
C ILE A 23 -0.49 18.88 14.98
N ASP A 24 -0.34 17.67 14.42
CA ASP A 24 -1.23 17.15 13.40
C ASP A 24 -2.62 16.90 14.00
N LEU A 25 -2.67 16.34 15.21
CA LEU A 25 -3.94 16.10 15.91
C LEU A 25 -4.63 17.40 16.34
N ALA A 26 -3.86 18.44 16.70
CA ALA A 26 -4.40 19.74 17.06
C ALA A 26 -5.09 20.39 15.85
N GLU A 27 -4.45 20.31 14.68
CA GLU A 27 -5.02 20.75 13.42
C GLU A 27 -6.23 19.91 12.99
N GLU A 28 -6.11 18.57 13.00
CA GLU A 28 -7.14 17.62 12.58
C GLU A 28 -8.42 17.75 13.44
N PHE A 29 -8.27 17.94 14.76
CA PHE A 29 -9.42 18.10 15.67
C PHE A 29 -9.82 19.55 15.95
N GLN A 30 -9.12 20.53 15.35
CA GLN A 30 -9.33 21.96 15.57
C GLN A 30 -9.32 22.36 17.05
N VAL A 31 -8.32 21.89 17.79
CA VAL A 31 -8.10 22.21 19.22
C VAL A 31 -6.66 22.68 19.46
N THR A 32 -6.34 23.13 20.66
CA THR A 32 -4.97 23.56 20.98
C THR A 32 -4.03 22.38 21.24
N ASP A 33 -2.73 22.60 21.02
CA ASP A 33 -1.67 21.67 21.39
C ASP A 33 -1.77 21.22 22.86
N GLU A 34 -2.09 22.15 23.77
CA GLU A 34 -2.25 21.85 25.20
C GLU A 34 -3.39 20.85 25.45
N THR A 35 -4.47 20.96 24.68
CA THR A 35 -5.62 20.06 24.76
C THR A 35 -5.21 18.65 24.34
N ILE A 36 -4.52 18.51 23.21
CA ILE A 36 -4.01 17.20 22.74
C ILE A 36 -2.98 16.64 23.72
N ARG A 37 -2.03 17.44 24.22
CA ARG A 37 -1.04 16.98 25.21
C ARG A 37 -1.70 16.43 26.47
N ARG A 38 -2.79 17.04 26.92
CA ARG A 38 -3.58 16.55 28.06
C ARG A 38 -4.29 15.24 27.75
N ASP A 39 -4.91 15.11 26.58
CA ASP A 39 -5.55 13.85 26.17
C ASP A 39 -4.53 12.71 26.03
N LEU A 40 -3.39 12.96 25.39
CA LEU A 40 -2.30 12.00 25.27
C LEU A 40 -1.74 11.60 26.64
N GLN A 41 -1.68 12.53 27.60
CA GLN A 41 -1.24 12.21 28.95
C GLN A 41 -2.24 11.27 29.65
N ILE A 42 -3.54 11.56 29.59
CA ILE A 42 -4.58 10.72 30.20
C ILE A 42 -4.55 9.30 29.61
N LEU A 43 -4.44 9.18 28.29
CA LEU A 43 -4.35 7.89 27.61
C LEU A 43 -3.06 7.12 27.97
N ALA A 44 -1.94 7.82 28.14
CA ALA A 44 -0.67 7.23 28.58
C ALA A 44 -0.75 6.72 30.02
N ASP A 45 -1.34 7.51 30.93
CA ASP A 45 -1.51 7.17 32.34
C ASP A 45 -2.41 5.92 32.50
N ASN A 46 -3.35 5.74 31.57
CA ASN A 46 -4.20 4.55 31.48
C ASN A 46 -3.54 3.36 30.77
N GLY A 47 -2.28 3.47 30.35
CA GLY A 47 -1.54 2.40 29.66
C GLY A 47 -2.06 2.07 28.26
N GLN A 48 -2.78 2.99 27.60
CA GLN A 48 -3.37 2.77 26.27
C GLN A 48 -2.43 3.18 25.13
N LEU A 49 -1.41 3.99 25.43
CA LEU A 49 -0.39 4.44 24.49
C LEU A 49 0.94 4.74 25.19
N THR A 50 1.99 4.94 24.40
CA THR A 50 3.31 5.39 24.86
C THR A 50 3.58 6.82 24.39
N ARG A 51 3.96 7.72 25.29
CA ARG A 51 4.37 9.09 24.92
C ARG A 51 5.74 9.10 24.26
N ILE A 52 5.87 9.86 23.19
CA ILE A 52 7.15 10.11 22.49
C ILE A 52 7.38 11.62 22.35
N HIS A 53 8.57 12.02 21.92
CA HIS A 53 8.85 13.45 21.73
C HIS A 53 7.91 14.04 20.66
N GLY A 54 7.10 15.03 21.06
CA GLY A 54 6.15 15.71 20.17
C GLY A 54 4.88 14.93 19.82
N GLY A 55 4.59 13.81 20.50
CA GLY A 55 3.44 12.98 20.15
C GLY A 55 3.24 11.73 21.02
N ALA A 56 2.65 10.70 20.41
CA ALA A 56 2.45 9.39 21.01
C ALA A 56 2.65 8.26 19.99
N SER A 57 2.97 7.06 20.47
CA SER A 57 2.95 5.82 19.72
C SER A 57 2.00 4.82 20.40
N ASN A 58 1.46 3.85 19.65
CA ASN A 58 0.81 2.73 20.29
C ASN A 58 1.84 1.88 21.07
N LEU A 59 1.35 0.94 21.87
CA LEU A 59 2.19 0.17 22.80
C LEU A 59 3.31 -0.62 22.08
N ASN A 60 3.07 -1.03 20.84
CA ASN A 60 4.05 -1.76 20.02
C ASN A 60 4.92 -0.82 19.16
N GLY A 61 4.60 0.47 19.12
CA GLY A 61 5.25 1.46 18.27
C GLY A 61 5.06 1.23 16.76
N ARG A 62 4.09 0.40 16.35
CA ARG A 62 3.90 -0.04 14.96
C ARG A 62 2.43 0.08 14.56
N PRO A 63 2.09 0.59 13.35
CA PRO A 63 0.74 0.56 12.82
C PRO A 63 0.14 -0.85 12.91
N LYS A 64 -1.15 -0.92 13.22
CA LYS A 64 -1.93 -2.14 13.10
C LYS A 64 -1.96 -2.52 11.63
N LEU A 65 -1.53 -3.74 11.32
CA LEU A 65 -1.67 -4.28 9.96
C LEU A 65 -3.15 -4.23 9.56
N GLN A 66 -3.51 -3.36 8.62
CA GLN A 66 -4.88 -3.23 8.12
C GLN A 66 -5.24 -4.43 7.25
N SER A 67 -6.44 -4.97 7.44
CA SER A 67 -6.96 -6.06 6.61
C SER A 67 -7.19 -5.61 5.17
N PHE A 68 -7.22 -6.58 4.26
CA PHE A 68 -7.60 -6.33 2.86
C PHE A 68 -8.97 -5.65 2.77
N THR A 69 -9.95 -6.15 3.53
CA THR A 69 -11.33 -5.63 3.54
C THR A 69 -11.41 -4.17 3.99
N GLU A 70 -10.73 -3.81 5.09
CA GLU A 70 -10.68 -2.42 5.59
C GLU A 70 -10.04 -1.50 4.55
N ARG A 71 -8.90 -1.91 3.98
CA ARG A 71 -8.23 -1.10 2.95
C ARG A 71 -9.10 -0.94 1.71
N ARG A 72 -9.89 -1.96 1.34
CA ARG A 72 -10.69 -1.95 0.09
C ARG A 72 -11.70 -0.81 0.07
N SER A 73 -12.28 -0.45 1.21
CA SER A 73 -13.27 0.65 1.32
C SER A 73 -12.68 2.06 1.40
N ILE A 74 -11.36 2.21 1.54
CA ILE A 74 -10.70 3.51 1.73
C ILE A 74 -10.23 4.08 0.39
N HIS A 75 -10.43 5.38 0.15
CA HIS A 75 -9.94 6.11 -1.04
C HIS A 75 -10.29 5.43 -2.39
N VAL A 76 -11.48 4.84 -2.50
CA VAL A 76 -11.89 4.02 -3.66
C VAL A 76 -11.77 4.78 -4.98
N GLU A 77 -12.22 6.03 -5.04
CA GLU A 77 -12.18 6.82 -6.28
C GLU A 77 -10.75 7.13 -6.75
N LYS A 78 -9.82 7.39 -5.82
CA LYS A 78 -8.38 7.53 -6.15
C LYS A 78 -7.84 6.25 -6.77
N LYS A 79 -8.17 5.09 -6.19
CA LYS A 79 -7.72 3.78 -6.69
C LYS A 79 -8.29 3.46 -8.07
N ARG A 80 -9.56 3.79 -8.30
CA ARG A 80 -10.21 3.63 -9.61
C ARG A 80 -9.58 4.54 -10.67
N ALA A 81 -9.27 5.80 -10.33
CA ALA A 81 -8.57 6.69 -11.24
C ALA A 81 -7.21 6.11 -11.65
N ILE A 82 -6.40 5.70 -10.65
CA ILE A 82 -5.10 5.08 -10.87
C ILE A 82 -5.23 3.80 -11.72
N ALA A 83 -6.22 2.94 -11.42
CA ALA A 83 -6.49 1.71 -12.15
C ALA A 83 -6.85 1.96 -13.62
N ARG A 84 -7.69 2.96 -13.91
CA ARG A 84 -8.05 3.35 -15.29
C ARG A 84 -6.83 3.78 -16.09
N THR A 85 -5.89 4.51 -15.49
CA THR A 85 -4.64 4.87 -16.16
C THR A 85 -3.71 3.68 -16.31
N ALA A 86 -3.65 2.80 -15.31
CA ALA A 86 -2.76 1.65 -15.31
C ALA A 86 -3.14 0.59 -16.38
N ILE A 87 -4.42 0.49 -16.75
CA ILE A 87 -4.88 -0.50 -17.73
C ILE A 87 -4.31 -0.27 -19.14
N GLU A 88 -3.89 0.96 -19.45
CA GLU A 88 -3.27 1.32 -20.73
C GLU A 88 -1.92 0.63 -20.95
N PHE A 89 -1.31 0.12 -19.87
CA PHE A 89 -0.04 -0.62 -19.90
C PHE A 89 -0.23 -2.13 -20.06
N ILE A 90 -1.47 -2.60 -20.29
CA ILE A 90 -1.79 -4.01 -20.43
C ILE A 90 -2.07 -4.34 -21.89
N GLN A 91 -1.25 -5.23 -22.42
CA GLN A 91 -1.32 -5.79 -23.76
C GLN A 91 -1.54 -7.31 -23.71
N PRO A 92 -2.34 -7.88 -24.63
CA PRO A 92 -2.45 -9.32 -24.80
C PRO A 92 -1.09 -9.98 -25.09
N GLY A 93 -0.95 -11.24 -24.70
CA GLY A 93 0.22 -12.09 -24.99
C GLY A 93 1.40 -11.94 -24.03
N LEU A 94 1.30 -11.05 -23.03
CA LEU A 94 2.35 -10.82 -22.04
C LEU A 94 2.03 -11.44 -20.68
N THR A 95 3.04 -11.54 -19.82
CA THR A 95 2.90 -12.01 -18.44
C THR A 95 2.91 -10.83 -17.47
N TYR A 96 1.83 -10.68 -16.72
CA TYR A 96 1.68 -9.68 -15.68
C TYR A 96 1.69 -10.31 -14.30
N ALA A 97 2.23 -9.58 -13.35
CA ALA A 97 2.07 -9.92 -11.95
C ALA A 97 1.29 -8.84 -11.21
N PHE A 98 0.34 -9.28 -10.39
CA PHE A 98 -0.49 -8.40 -9.57
C PHE A 98 -0.26 -8.72 -8.10
N ASP A 99 0.17 -7.71 -7.33
CA ASP A 99 0.24 -7.85 -5.88
C ASP A 99 -1.16 -7.92 -5.23
N SER A 100 -1.19 -8.07 -3.91
CA SER A 100 -2.45 -8.15 -3.15
C SER A 100 -2.97 -6.81 -2.65
N SER A 101 -2.55 -5.71 -3.26
CA SER A 101 -2.99 -4.40 -2.85
C SER A 101 -4.39 -4.10 -3.38
N THR A 102 -5.12 -3.27 -2.65
CA THR A 102 -6.47 -2.89 -3.06
C THR A 102 -6.48 -1.93 -4.24
N THR A 103 -5.37 -1.23 -4.49
CA THR A 103 -5.25 -0.34 -5.68
C THR A 103 -5.03 -1.16 -6.93
N VAL A 104 -4.13 -2.15 -6.88
CA VAL A 104 -3.95 -3.13 -7.97
C VAL A 104 -5.21 -3.97 -8.17
N PHE A 105 -5.93 -4.30 -7.09
CA PHE A 105 -7.19 -5.01 -7.22
C PHE A 105 -8.25 -4.24 -8.04
N GLU A 106 -8.35 -2.91 -7.93
CA GLU A 106 -9.26 -2.12 -8.78
C GLU A 106 -8.85 -2.18 -10.27
N LEU A 107 -7.55 -2.27 -10.57
CA LEU A 107 -7.05 -2.55 -11.92
C LEU A 107 -7.51 -3.94 -12.37
N VAL A 108 -7.33 -4.96 -11.52
CA VAL A 108 -7.75 -6.34 -11.80
C VAL A 108 -9.25 -6.44 -12.09
N CYS A 109 -10.10 -5.73 -11.32
CA CYS A 109 -11.54 -5.67 -11.57
C CYS A 109 -11.91 -5.05 -12.94
N SER A 110 -11.01 -4.26 -13.52
CA SER A 110 -11.23 -3.60 -14.82
C SER A 110 -10.63 -4.39 -15.98
N LEU A 111 -9.93 -5.50 -15.73
CA LEU A 111 -9.26 -6.27 -16.77
C LEU A 111 -10.28 -6.88 -17.74
N PRO A 112 -10.05 -6.77 -19.06
CA PRO A 112 -10.79 -7.56 -20.02
C PRO A 112 -10.33 -9.02 -19.98
N ASP A 113 -11.21 -9.94 -20.37
CA ASP A 113 -10.81 -11.34 -20.61
C ASP A 113 -10.11 -11.45 -21.98
N LEU A 114 -8.78 -11.36 -21.97
CA LEU A 114 -7.91 -11.40 -23.14
C LEU A 114 -6.75 -12.39 -22.89
N PRO A 115 -6.03 -12.84 -23.94
CA PRO A 115 -5.01 -13.87 -23.81
C PRO A 115 -3.70 -13.32 -23.26
N PHE A 116 -3.67 -12.97 -21.97
CA PHE A 116 -2.46 -12.69 -21.20
C PHE A 116 -2.33 -13.66 -20.02
N ARG A 117 -1.15 -13.69 -19.41
CA ARG A 117 -0.84 -14.55 -18.27
C ARG A 117 -0.74 -13.73 -17.00
N VAL A 118 -1.35 -14.20 -15.91
CA VAL A 118 -1.38 -13.52 -14.62
C VAL A 118 -0.71 -14.39 -13.56
N VAL A 119 0.26 -13.81 -12.85
CA VAL A 119 0.91 -14.41 -11.68
C VAL A 119 0.56 -13.60 -10.43
N THR A 120 0.03 -14.23 -9.40
CA THR A 120 -0.34 -13.52 -8.16
C THR A 120 -0.20 -14.40 -6.92
N ASN A 121 -0.09 -13.76 -5.76
CA ASN A 121 -0.25 -14.41 -4.45
C ASN A 121 -1.55 -14.00 -3.75
N ALA A 122 -2.40 -13.21 -4.40
CA ALA A 122 -3.56 -12.59 -3.79
C ALA A 122 -4.82 -13.43 -4.04
N TYR A 123 -5.48 -13.85 -2.97
CA TYR A 123 -6.75 -14.58 -3.08
C TYR A 123 -7.81 -13.76 -3.82
N ALA A 124 -7.92 -12.45 -3.52
CA ALA A 124 -8.90 -11.59 -4.17
C ALA A 124 -8.70 -11.49 -5.68
N VAL A 125 -7.44 -11.43 -6.15
CA VAL A 125 -7.12 -11.43 -7.59
C VAL A 125 -7.49 -12.77 -8.23
N ILE A 126 -7.20 -13.88 -7.55
CA ILE A 126 -7.56 -15.22 -8.02
C ILE A 126 -9.08 -15.35 -8.16
N ASP A 127 -9.82 -14.98 -7.13
CA ASP A 127 -11.29 -15.03 -7.09
C ASP A 127 -11.92 -14.17 -8.19
N GLN A 128 -11.36 -12.98 -8.44
CA GLN A 128 -11.83 -12.07 -9.48
C GLN A 128 -11.61 -12.62 -10.91
N LEU A 129 -10.49 -13.31 -11.15
CA LEU A 129 -10.09 -13.75 -12.49
C LEU A 129 -10.45 -15.21 -12.78
N ILE A 130 -11.00 -15.96 -11.84
CA ILE A 130 -11.31 -17.40 -12.03
C ILE A 130 -12.31 -17.66 -13.16
N ALA A 131 -13.14 -16.69 -13.50
CA ALA A 131 -14.13 -16.77 -14.56
C ALA A 131 -13.61 -16.33 -15.94
N HIS A 132 -12.36 -15.82 -16.02
CA HIS A 132 -11.74 -15.45 -17.29
C HIS A 132 -11.29 -16.73 -18.01
N GLU A 133 -11.74 -16.93 -19.24
CA GLU A 133 -11.45 -18.14 -20.02
C GLU A 133 -10.20 -17.96 -20.91
N GLN A 134 -9.87 -16.72 -21.28
CA GLN A 134 -8.71 -16.41 -22.13
C GLN A 134 -7.47 -16.10 -21.31
N THR A 135 -7.63 -15.64 -20.06
CA THR A 135 -6.53 -15.32 -19.17
C THR A 135 -5.94 -16.57 -18.51
N GLU A 136 -4.64 -16.83 -18.69
CA GLU A 136 -3.95 -17.88 -17.93
C GLU A 136 -3.66 -17.38 -16.50
N LEU A 137 -4.37 -17.91 -15.51
CA LEU A 137 -4.22 -17.52 -14.10
C LEU A 137 -3.33 -18.49 -13.31
N ILE A 138 -2.30 -17.94 -12.65
CA ILE A 138 -1.35 -18.67 -11.83
C ILE A 138 -1.32 -18.10 -10.41
N SER A 139 -1.64 -18.95 -9.44
CA SER A 139 -1.35 -18.71 -8.04
C SER A 139 0.07 -19.16 -7.70
N THR A 140 0.83 -18.31 -7.03
CA THR A 140 2.16 -18.66 -6.50
C THR A 140 2.07 -19.67 -5.34
N GLY A 141 0.88 -19.89 -4.77
CA GLY A 141 0.67 -20.83 -3.66
C GLY A 141 1.37 -20.39 -2.37
N GLY A 142 1.50 -21.31 -1.40
CA GLY A 142 2.08 -21.04 -0.08
C GLY A 142 1.04 -21.02 1.05
N ARG A 143 1.45 -20.52 2.23
CA ARG A 143 0.58 -20.46 3.42
C ARG A 143 -0.37 -19.29 3.33
N TYR A 144 -1.67 -19.56 3.47
CA TYR A 144 -2.68 -18.50 3.47
C TYR A 144 -2.63 -17.65 4.74
N HIS A 145 -2.60 -16.32 4.57
CA HIS A 145 -2.70 -15.33 5.62
C HIS A 145 -4.06 -14.61 5.54
N PRO A 146 -4.98 -14.86 6.48
CA PRO A 146 -6.38 -14.46 6.35
C PRO A 146 -6.59 -12.94 6.37
N LYS A 147 -5.77 -12.19 7.12
CA LYS A 147 -5.95 -10.74 7.28
C LYS A 147 -5.61 -9.96 6.00
N THR A 148 -4.55 -10.35 5.31
CA THR A 148 -4.11 -9.74 4.05
C THR A 148 -4.68 -10.45 2.82
N GLN A 149 -5.35 -11.60 3.03
CA GLN A 149 -5.89 -12.47 1.98
C GLN A 149 -4.83 -12.88 0.95
N THR A 150 -3.66 -13.28 1.43
CA THR A 150 -2.52 -13.65 0.58
C THR A 150 -1.95 -15.00 0.90
N PHE A 151 -1.32 -15.62 -0.09
CA PHE A 151 -0.45 -16.76 0.10
C PHE A 151 1.01 -16.28 0.23
N VAL A 152 1.68 -16.68 1.30
CA VAL A 152 3.01 -16.21 1.67
C VAL A 152 3.91 -17.36 2.13
N GLY A 153 5.21 -17.11 2.26
CA GLY A 153 6.20 -18.09 2.70
C GLY A 153 7.02 -18.66 1.54
N GLY A 154 7.98 -19.53 1.89
CA GLY A 154 9.02 -20.04 0.98
C GLY A 154 8.49 -20.51 -0.39
N ASP A 155 7.40 -21.29 -0.39
CA ASP A 155 6.82 -21.84 -1.61
C ASP A 155 6.35 -20.76 -2.59
N SER A 156 5.74 -19.67 -2.09
CA SER A 156 5.26 -18.59 -2.94
C SER A 156 6.41 -17.86 -3.64
N TYR A 157 7.50 -17.63 -2.90
CA TYR A 157 8.72 -17.02 -3.41
C TYR A 157 9.41 -17.93 -4.44
N HIS A 158 9.49 -19.23 -4.17
CA HIS A 158 10.11 -20.19 -5.09
C HIS A 158 9.31 -20.37 -6.38
N SER A 159 7.98 -20.33 -6.31
CA SER A 159 7.14 -20.33 -7.51
C SER A 159 7.44 -19.10 -8.36
N LEU A 160 7.45 -17.91 -7.76
CA LEU A 160 7.61 -16.64 -8.47
C LEU A 160 8.86 -16.60 -9.37
N ARG A 161 9.98 -17.19 -8.91
CA ARG A 161 11.26 -17.27 -9.64
C ARG A 161 11.22 -18.08 -10.93
N ARG A 162 10.15 -18.82 -11.19
CA ARG A 162 9.99 -19.66 -12.40
C ARG A 162 9.23 -18.95 -13.53
N HIS A 163 8.83 -17.69 -13.32
CA HIS A 163 8.03 -16.93 -14.28
C HIS A 163 8.86 -15.77 -14.83
N ASN A 164 8.88 -15.62 -16.15
CA ASN A 164 9.35 -14.38 -16.78
C ASN A 164 8.20 -13.39 -16.76
N ILE A 165 8.30 -12.33 -15.96
CA ILE A 165 7.23 -11.34 -15.77
C ILE A 165 7.59 -10.09 -16.56
N ASN A 166 6.74 -9.73 -17.52
CA ASN A 166 6.96 -8.53 -18.32
C ASN A 166 6.69 -7.27 -17.50
N CYS A 167 5.59 -7.25 -16.75
CA CYS A 167 5.27 -6.11 -15.90
C CYS A 167 4.61 -6.54 -14.60
N ALA A 168 5.15 -6.08 -13.47
CA ALA A 168 4.52 -6.17 -12.17
C ALA A 168 3.80 -4.87 -11.83
N PHE A 169 2.52 -4.99 -11.50
CA PHE A 169 1.76 -3.92 -10.87
C PHE A 169 1.74 -4.17 -9.36
N VAL A 170 2.33 -3.23 -8.63
CA VAL A 170 2.44 -3.28 -7.18
C VAL A 170 1.89 -2.01 -6.57
N SER A 171 1.51 -2.06 -5.30
CA SER A 171 1.26 -0.85 -4.50
C SER A 171 2.10 -0.89 -3.23
N SER A 172 2.03 0.15 -2.43
CA SER A 172 2.71 0.24 -1.14
C SER A 172 1.80 0.89 -0.11
N VAL A 173 2.15 0.77 1.17
CA VAL A 173 1.50 1.53 2.25
C VAL A 173 2.16 2.89 2.46
N GLY A 174 3.37 3.08 1.92
CA GLY A 174 4.07 4.35 1.88
C GLY A 174 5.12 4.40 0.78
N LEU A 175 5.48 5.61 0.36
CA LEU A 175 6.60 5.87 -0.55
C LEU A 175 7.45 7.01 0.00
N ASP A 176 8.63 6.67 0.52
CA ASP A 176 9.63 7.63 0.94
C ASP A 176 10.58 7.94 -0.23
N PRO A 177 10.88 9.21 -0.54
CA PRO A 177 11.76 9.54 -1.66
C PRO A 177 13.21 9.04 -1.52
N VAL A 178 13.65 8.71 -0.31
CA VAL A 178 15.01 8.27 -0.01
C VAL A 178 15.06 6.75 0.14
N GLN A 179 14.18 6.16 0.95
CA GLN A 179 14.18 4.73 1.24
C GLN A 179 13.33 3.91 0.24
N GLY A 180 12.38 4.54 -0.44
CA GLY A 180 11.54 3.92 -1.45
C GLY A 180 10.20 3.39 -0.91
N ALA A 181 9.66 2.39 -1.60
CA ALA A 181 8.33 1.84 -1.37
C ALA A 181 8.32 0.92 -0.14
N ALA A 182 7.32 1.13 0.73
CA ALA A 182 7.22 0.48 2.03
C ALA A 182 5.97 -0.41 2.17
N GLU A 183 6.04 -1.39 3.07
CA GLU A 183 5.00 -2.36 3.39
C GLU A 183 4.90 -2.56 4.91
N GLY A 184 3.70 -2.81 5.42
CA GLY A 184 3.44 -2.97 6.86
C GLY A 184 3.52 -4.42 7.35
N PHE A 185 3.77 -5.37 6.43
CA PHE A 185 3.86 -6.80 6.73
C PHE A 185 5.10 -7.41 6.06
N GLU A 186 5.99 -7.98 6.87
CA GLU A 186 7.31 -8.47 6.44
C GLU A 186 7.20 -9.51 5.31
N GLU A 187 6.36 -10.53 5.46
CA GLU A 187 6.24 -11.56 4.43
C GLU A 187 5.74 -11.03 3.07
N GLN A 188 5.04 -9.89 3.07
CA GLN A 188 4.60 -9.21 1.84
C GLN A 188 5.70 -8.31 1.28
N ALA A 189 6.48 -7.66 2.14
CA ALA A 189 7.67 -6.94 1.71
C ALA A 189 8.62 -7.90 0.97
N VAL A 190 8.92 -9.06 1.56
CA VAL A 190 9.74 -10.11 0.95
C VAL A 190 9.15 -10.62 -0.37
N PHE A 191 7.82 -10.80 -0.44
CA PHE A 191 7.17 -11.17 -1.70
C PHE A 191 7.41 -10.11 -2.79
N LYS A 192 7.19 -8.84 -2.45
CA LYS A 192 7.34 -7.71 -3.37
C LYS A 192 8.79 -7.46 -3.78
N GLU A 193 9.75 -7.67 -2.89
CA GLU A 193 11.18 -7.62 -3.22
C GLU A 193 11.53 -8.61 -4.32
N ASN A 194 11.08 -9.88 -4.17
CA ASN A 194 11.29 -10.89 -5.21
C ASN A 194 10.53 -10.51 -6.49
N LEU A 195 9.32 -9.97 -6.36
CA LEU A 195 8.53 -9.55 -7.52
C LEU A 195 9.21 -8.44 -8.32
N VAL A 196 9.76 -7.44 -7.64
CA VAL A 196 10.56 -6.36 -8.23
C VAL A 196 11.78 -6.91 -8.95
N GLN A 197 12.47 -7.89 -8.36
CA GLN A 197 13.65 -8.51 -8.98
C GLN A 197 13.34 -9.37 -10.20
N MET A 198 12.18 -10.02 -10.25
CA MET A 198 11.82 -10.97 -11.31
C MET A 198 11.05 -10.33 -12.48
N SER A 199 10.76 -9.03 -12.41
CA SER A 199 9.95 -8.32 -13.41
C SER A 199 10.81 -7.42 -14.28
N GLU A 200 10.54 -7.40 -15.59
CA GLU A 200 11.20 -6.51 -16.55
C GLU A 200 10.80 -5.05 -16.29
N GLU A 201 9.51 -4.80 -16.04
CA GLU A 201 8.99 -3.52 -15.59
C GLU A 201 8.24 -3.62 -14.25
N VAL A 202 8.35 -2.56 -13.43
CA VAL A 202 7.61 -2.43 -12.17
C VAL A 202 6.85 -1.11 -12.16
N ILE A 203 5.53 -1.20 -12.15
CA ILE A 203 4.62 -0.05 -12.07
C ILE A 203 4.03 0.02 -10.66
N LEU A 204 4.42 1.05 -9.91
CA LEU A 204 3.86 1.35 -8.60
C LEU A 204 2.57 2.15 -8.75
N LEU A 205 1.46 1.56 -8.31
CA LEU A 205 0.15 2.22 -8.20
C LEU A 205 -0.04 2.72 -6.78
N ILE A 206 -0.02 4.02 -6.54
CA ILE A 206 -0.06 4.57 -5.18
C ILE A 206 -0.91 5.83 -5.13
N ASP A 207 -1.81 5.91 -4.16
CA ASP A 207 -2.60 7.11 -3.94
C ASP A 207 -1.78 8.20 -3.19
N SER A 208 -2.16 9.44 -3.42
CA SER A 208 -1.49 10.65 -2.92
C SER A 208 -1.31 10.66 -1.40
N THR A 209 -2.19 10.00 -0.65
CA THR A 209 -2.13 9.97 0.82
C THR A 209 -0.96 9.17 1.36
N LYS A 210 -0.37 8.29 0.54
CA LYS A 210 0.76 7.41 0.89
C LYS A 210 2.11 7.92 0.39
N LEU A 211 2.10 9.03 -0.36
CA LEU A 211 3.34 9.70 -0.74
C LEU A 211 3.98 10.34 0.50
N MET A 212 5.31 10.33 0.56
CA MET A 212 6.10 10.82 1.69
C MET A 212 5.85 10.06 3.02
N GLN A 213 5.21 8.89 2.96
CA GLN A 213 4.97 8.04 4.12
C GLN A 213 6.01 6.93 4.21
N ARG A 214 6.26 6.48 5.45
CA ARG A 214 7.17 5.37 5.77
C ARG A 214 6.39 4.23 6.44
N SER A 215 6.94 3.03 6.35
CA SER A 215 6.51 1.85 7.12
C SER A 215 7.74 1.07 7.58
N GLU A 216 7.51 -0.06 8.24
CA GLU A 216 8.50 -0.92 8.87
C GLU A 216 9.45 -1.59 7.88
N TYR A 217 8.91 -2.01 6.72
CA TYR A 217 9.63 -2.82 5.75
C TYR A 217 9.64 -2.10 4.40
N PHE A 218 10.78 -2.12 3.71
CA PHE A 218 10.95 -1.50 2.40
C PHE A 218 11.25 -2.57 1.37
N PHE A 219 10.61 -2.50 0.20
CA PHE A 219 10.73 -3.56 -0.81
C PHE A 219 11.31 -3.11 -2.15
N ALA A 220 11.37 -1.80 -2.40
CA ALA A 220 11.94 -1.25 -3.64
C ALA A 220 12.42 0.20 -3.44
N GLY A 221 13.64 0.49 -3.88
CA GLY A 221 14.09 1.88 -4.08
C GLY A 221 13.40 2.54 -5.28
N ILE A 222 13.39 3.87 -5.33
CA ILE A 222 12.76 4.64 -6.43
C ILE A 222 13.33 4.25 -7.81
N ASN A 223 14.63 3.95 -7.88
CA ASN A 223 15.33 3.55 -9.09
C ASN A 223 15.00 2.10 -9.56
N GLN A 224 14.30 1.31 -8.75
CA GLN A 224 13.82 -0.02 -9.11
C GLN A 224 12.38 0.02 -9.64
N LEU A 225 11.74 1.20 -9.66
CA LEU A 225 10.40 1.40 -10.17
C LEU A 225 10.48 2.02 -11.57
N SER A 226 9.95 1.33 -12.56
CA SER A 226 9.87 1.82 -13.95
C SER A 226 8.93 3.02 -14.06
N ARG A 227 7.81 2.98 -13.31
CA ARG A 227 6.79 4.04 -13.30
C ARG A 227 6.07 4.10 -11.96
N ILE A 228 5.65 5.31 -11.59
CA ILE A 228 4.69 5.56 -10.52
C ILE A 228 3.42 6.15 -11.13
N ILE A 229 2.25 5.62 -10.77
CA ILE A 229 0.94 6.17 -11.13
C ILE A 229 0.22 6.57 -9.83
N THR A 230 -0.15 7.85 -9.74
CA THR A 230 -0.82 8.45 -8.57
C THR A 230 -2.03 9.29 -8.98
N ASP A 231 -2.95 9.57 -8.07
CA ASP A 231 -4.09 10.46 -8.33
C ASP A 231 -3.72 11.94 -8.37
N ASN A 232 -4.64 12.75 -8.91
CA ASN A 232 -4.52 14.19 -9.11
C ASN A 232 -4.49 15.06 -7.84
N GLU A 233 -4.67 14.49 -6.64
CA GLU A 233 -4.49 15.22 -5.38
C GLU A 233 -3.04 15.19 -4.88
N ALA A 234 -2.12 14.53 -5.60
CA ALA A 234 -0.71 14.51 -5.25
C ALA A 234 -0.07 15.92 -5.37
N ASP A 235 0.66 16.33 -4.33
CA ASP A 235 1.37 17.62 -4.32
C ASP A 235 2.36 17.71 -5.50
N PRO A 236 2.24 18.73 -6.38
CA PRO A 236 3.15 18.95 -7.50
C PRO A 236 4.63 19.05 -7.11
N GLU A 237 4.97 19.47 -5.89
CA GLU A 237 6.35 19.43 -5.38
C GLU A 237 6.84 18.01 -5.14
N VAL A 238 6.00 17.14 -4.59
CA VAL A 238 6.32 15.72 -4.38
C VAL A 238 6.51 15.03 -5.73
N ILE A 239 5.65 15.29 -6.70
CA ILE A 239 5.77 14.76 -8.07
C ILE A 239 7.12 15.19 -8.69
N ARG A 240 7.47 16.48 -8.60
CA ARG A 240 8.74 16.99 -9.12
C ARG A 240 9.95 16.30 -8.47
N LYS A 241 9.92 16.06 -7.15
CA LYS A 241 10.99 15.34 -6.43
C LYS A 241 11.15 13.91 -6.91
N LEU A 242 10.04 13.18 -7.11
CA LEU A 242 10.06 11.81 -7.63
C LEU A 242 10.63 11.76 -9.05
N ILE A 243 10.23 12.69 -9.92
CA ILE A 243 10.77 12.80 -11.29
C ILE A 243 12.28 13.11 -11.26
N SER A 244 12.73 14.04 -10.41
CA SER A 244 14.16 14.37 -10.27
C SER A 244 14.99 13.21 -9.73
N SER A 245 14.36 12.22 -9.10
CA SER A 245 14.99 10.99 -8.61
C SER A 245 15.10 9.92 -9.71
N GLY A 246 14.72 10.24 -10.95
CA GLY A 246 14.87 9.38 -12.12
C GLY A 246 13.65 8.50 -12.43
N CYS A 247 12.53 8.65 -11.72
CA CYS A 247 11.34 7.84 -11.94
C CYS A 247 10.36 8.52 -12.92
N SER A 248 9.70 7.74 -13.78
CA SER A 248 8.58 8.23 -14.59
C SER A 248 7.32 8.31 -13.71
N VAL A 249 6.66 9.47 -13.66
CA VAL A 249 5.44 9.65 -12.87
C VAL A 249 4.28 10.03 -13.77
N THR A 250 3.17 9.31 -13.65
CA THR A 250 1.90 9.59 -14.33
C THR A 250 0.85 9.99 -13.28
N VAL A 251 0.15 11.11 -13.52
CA VAL A 251 -0.95 11.57 -12.67
C VAL A 251 -2.28 11.16 -13.31
N ALA A 252 -3.08 10.39 -12.59
CA ALA A 252 -4.39 9.90 -13.00
C ALA A 252 -5.49 10.94 -12.74
N GLY A 253 -6.39 11.07 -13.71
CA GLY A 253 -7.52 12.02 -13.71
C GLY A 253 -8.84 11.45 -13.19
#